data_AF-A0A2D4J379-F1
#
_entry.id   AF-A0A2D4J379-F1
#
_cell.length_a   1.000
_cell.length_b   1.000
_cell.length_c   1.000
_cell.angle_alpha   90.00
_cell.angle_beta   90.00
_cell.angle_gamma   90.00
#
_symmetry.space_group_name_H-M   'P 1'
#
loop_
_entity.id
_entity.type
_entity.pdbx_description
1 polymer ?
#
loop_
_entity_poly.entity_id
_entity_poly.type
_entity_poly.pdbx_seq_one_letter_code
_entity_poly.pdbx_strand_id
1 'polypeptide(L)'
;PLSRSYMMNCEEELRRIKQHKAIITEDGKVNGVTDSTRILGYTFLHPSVVPRPHVQSITLTPQDEFFILGSKGLWDSLSIDEAVEAVRNVPDALGAAKKLCTLAQSYGCNDSLSAVVVQL
;
A
#
# COMPACT_ATOMS: atom_id res chain seq x y z
N PRO A 1 2.43 7.05 -8.77
CA PRO A 1 1.63 6.43 -7.68
C PRO A 1 0.34 7.23 -7.41
N LEU A 2 -0.81 6.56 -7.37
CA LEU A 2 -2.14 7.20 -7.15
C LEU A 2 -2.51 7.29 -5.66
N SER A 3 -1.78 6.61 -4.78
CA SER A 3 -1.98 6.60 -3.34
C SER A 3 -0.71 7.03 -2.60
N ARG A 4 -0.85 7.40 -1.33
CA ARG A 4 0.24 7.71 -0.41
C ARG A 4 0.29 6.66 0.69
N SER A 5 1.49 6.23 1.05
CA SER A 5 1.68 5.33 2.19
C SER A 5 1.74 6.15 3.49
N TYR A 6 0.92 5.79 4.47
CA TYR A 6 0.84 6.44 5.78
C TYR A 6 1.50 5.56 6.86
N MET A 7 2.82 5.42 6.73
CA MET A 7 3.68 4.70 7.68
C MET A 7 4.47 5.69 8.55
N MET A 8 5.18 5.17 9.55
CA MET A 8 5.91 6.01 10.51
C MET A 8 7.13 6.76 9.96
N ASN A 9 7.58 6.42 8.75
CA ASN A 9 8.57 7.22 8.02
C ASN A 9 7.99 8.51 7.43
N CYS A 10 6.67 8.71 7.46
CA CYS A 10 6.03 9.96 7.06
C CYS A 10 6.13 11.00 8.20
N GLU A 11 6.83 12.10 7.97
CA GLU A 11 7.02 13.14 8.99
C GLU A 11 5.71 13.74 9.50
N GLU A 12 4.72 13.92 8.62
CA GLU A 12 3.39 14.43 8.98
C GLU A 12 2.71 13.50 10.00
N GLU A 13 2.72 12.20 9.72
CA GLU A 13 2.12 11.20 10.62
C GLU A 13 2.91 11.08 11.92
N LEU A 14 4.24 11.14 11.87
CA LEU A 14 5.08 11.14 13.07
C LEU A 14 4.78 12.33 13.99
N ARG A 15 4.66 13.54 13.42
CA ARG A 15 4.27 14.74 14.17
C ARG A 15 2.87 14.58 14.77
N ARG A 16 1.90 14.13 13.97
CA ARG A 16 0.51 13.90 14.40
C ARG A 16 0.42 12.91 15.57
N ILE A 17 1.18 11.82 15.51
CA ILE A 17 1.15 10.79 16.55
C ILE A 17 1.85 11.26 17.83
N LYS A 18 2.98 11.98 17.72
CA LYS A 18 3.69 12.54 18.88
C LYS A 18 2.85 13.56 19.66
N GLN A 19 1.95 14.31 19.01
CA GLN A 19 1.03 15.22 19.69
C GLN A 19 0.13 14.51 20.71
N HIS A 20 -0.14 13.21 20.51
CA HIS A 20 -1.00 12.40 21.36
C HIS A 20 -0.20 11.57 22.38
N LYS A 21 1.10 11.88 22.57
CA LYS A 21 2.00 11.20 23.51
C LYS A 21 2.08 9.68 23.31
N ALA A 22 1.83 9.20 22.08
CA ALA A 22 2.00 7.79 21.76
C ALA A 22 3.48 7.41 21.82
N ILE A 23 3.74 6.18 22.26
CA ILE A 23 5.09 5.61 22.24
C ILE A 23 5.33 5.06 20.84
N ILE A 24 6.48 5.38 20.25
CA ILE A 24 6.93 4.73 19.01
C ILE A 24 8.09 3.82 19.37
N THR A 25 7.94 2.54 19.12
CA THR A 25 9.00 1.55 19.34
C THR A 25 10.08 1.65 18.27
N GLU A 26 11.25 1.06 18.51
CA GLU A 26 12.38 1.08 17.56
C GLU A 26 12.03 0.42 16.21
N ASP A 27 11.15 -0.59 16.22
CA ASP A 27 10.61 -1.23 15.01
C ASP A 27 9.46 -0.43 14.36
N GLY A 28 9.22 0.80 14.82
CA GLY A 28 8.28 1.75 14.19
C GLY A 28 6.82 1.50 14.52
N LYS A 29 6.49 0.79 15.61
CA LYS A 29 5.09 0.54 16.00
C LYS A 29 4.56 1.59 16.96
N VAL A 30 3.32 2.02 16.73
CA VAL A 30 2.54 2.90 17.59
C VAL A 30 2.05 2.09 18.80
N ASN A 31 2.46 2.52 20.00
CA ASN A 31 2.23 1.85 21.28
C ASN A 31 2.61 0.35 21.25
N GLY A 32 3.58 -0.04 20.42
CA GLY A 32 4.02 -1.43 20.24
C GLY A 32 3.05 -2.33 19.46
N VAL A 33 2.01 -1.78 18.82
CA VAL A 33 0.93 -2.57 18.22
C VAL A 33 0.99 -2.62 16.69
N THR A 34 1.07 -1.48 16.01
CA THR A 34 1.02 -1.40 14.53
C THR A 34 1.94 -0.33 13.99
N ASP A 35 2.55 -0.58 12.83
CA ASP A 35 3.34 0.35 12.03
C ASP A 35 2.48 1.25 11.13
N SER A 36 1.20 0.91 10.94
CA SER A 36 0.23 1.72 10.22
C SER A 36 -0.38 2.79 11.12
N THR A 37 -0.35 4.01 10.63
CA THR A 37 -0.83 5.19 11.35
C THR A 37 -2.30 5.49 11.04
N ARG A 38 -2.82 4.85 9.97
CA ARG A 38 -4.19 4.99 9.50
C ARG A 38 -4.75 3.62 9.11
N ILE A 39 -5.68 3.13 9.91
CA ILE A 39 -6.29 1.80 9.72
C ILE A 39 -7.75 1.83 10.18
N LEU A 40 -8.60 1.05 9.51
CA LEU A 40 -9.96 0.80 9.96
C LEU A 40 -9.94 -0.17 11.15
N GLY A 41 -10.76 0.09 12.17
CA GLY A 41 -10.69 -0.65 13.43
C GLY A 41 -9.66 -0.06 14.38
N TYR A 42 -9.02 -0.90 15.20
CA TYR A 42 -7.98 -0.47 16.17
C TYR A 42 -8.39 0.72 17.06
N THR A 43 -9.68 0.83 17.41
CA THR A 43 -10.23 1.98 18.15
C THR A 43 -9.54 2.23 19.49
N PHE A 44 -8.96 1.19 20.11
CA PHE A 44 -8.18 1.31 21.35
C PHE A 44 -6.87 2.10 21.19
N LEU A 45 -6.43 2.37 19.96
CA LEU A 45 -5.27 3.22 19.64
C LEU A 45 -5.66 4.64 19.23
N HIS A 46 -6.96 4.97 19.19
CA HIS A 46 -7.40 6.35 18.99
C HIS A 46 -6.92 7.22 20.15
N PRO A 47 -6.43 8.45 19.93
CA PRO A 47 -6.41 9.20 18.66
C PRO A 47 -5.13 9.04 17.81
N SER A 48 -4.16 8.24 18.24
CA SER A 48 -2.88 8.06 17.55
C SER A 48 -3.04 7.36 16.20
N VAL A 49 -3.88 6.33 16.15
CA VAL A 49 -4.23 5.63 14.91
C VAL A 49 -5.67 5.97 14.54
N VAL A 50 -5.89 6.36 13.27
CA VAL A 50 -7.19 6.90 12.82
C VAL A 50 -7.70 6.26 11.53
N PRO A 51 -9.01 6.02 11.37
CA PRO A 51 -9.59 5.44 10.15
C PRO A 51 -9.86 6.51 9.08
N ARG A 52 -8.89 7.40 8.81
CA ARG A 52 -9.07 8.53 7.86
C ARG A 52 -8.32 8.29 6.55
N PRO A 53 -8.99 7.90 5.46
CA PRO A 53 -8.31 7.63 4.19
C PRO A 53 -7.76 8.92 3.56
N HIS A 54 -6.80 8.73 2.65
CA HIS A 54 -6.46 9.73 1.65
C HIS A 54 -7.33 9.54 0.43
N VAL A 55 -7.91 10.62 -0.07
CA VAL A 55 -8.81 10.60 -1.21
C VAL A 55 -8.23 11.52 -2.28
N GLN A 56 -8.14 11.01 -3.50
CA GLN A 56 -7.71 11.74 -4.68
C GLN A 56 -8.62 11.35 -5.85
N SER A 57 -8.92 12.31 -6.72
CA SER A 57 -9.64 12.08 -7.98
C SER A 57 -8.71 12.43 -9.14
N ILE A 58 -8.72 11.60 -10.18
CA ILE A 58 -7.86 11.75 -11.36
C ILE A 58 -8.76 11.61 -12.59
N THR A 59 -8.61 12.52 -13.53
CA THR A 59 -9.30 12.46 -14.82
C THR A 59 -8.54 11.51 -15.73
N LEU A 60 -9.22 10.47 -16.21
CA LEU A 60 -8.65 9.53 -17.18
C LEU A 60 -8.44 10.19 -18.54
N THR A 61 -7.40 9.74 -19.22
CA THR A 61 -7.01 10.13 -20.55
C THR A 61 -6.97 8.90 -21.46
N PRO A 62 -7.07 9.05 -22.79
CA PRO A 62 -6.90 7.93 -23.71
C PRO A 62 -5.51 7.26 -23.66
N GLN A 63 -4.56 7.82 -22.93
CA GLN A 63 -3.21 7.26 -22.75
C GLN A 63 -3.12 6.33 -21.52
N ASP A 64 -4.13 6.30 -20.66
CA ASP A 64 -4.13 5.46 -19.47
C ASP A 64 -4.48 4.01 -19.84
N GLU A 65 -3.53 3.10 -19.67
CA GLU A 65 -3.66 1.70 -20.11
C GLU A 65 -4.38 0.83 -19.06
N PHE A 66 -4.01 0.99 -17.80
CA PHE A 66 -4.51 0.21 -16.67
C PHE A 66 -4.13 0.87 -15.34
N PHE A 67 -4.71 0.40 -14.23
CA PHE A 67 -4.17 0.63 -12.91
C PHE A 67 -4.03 -0.67 -12.11
N ILE A 68 -3.12 -0.64 -11.14
CA ILE A 68 -2.78 -1.78 -10.27
C ILE A 68 -3.07 -1.38 -8.84
N LEU A 69 -3.84 -2.21 -8.12
CA LEU A 69 -3.93 -2.18 -6.67
C LEU A 69 -3.23 -3.43 -6.13
N GLY A 70 -2.45 -3.25 -5.07
CA GLY A 70 -1.67 -4.32 -4.47
C GLY A 70 -1.63 -4.23 -2.95
N SER A 71 -1.50 -5.37 -2.29
CA SER A 71 -1.22 -5.44 -0.85
C SER A 71 0.20 -4.93 -0.53
N LYS A 72 0.48 -4.68 0.75
CA LYS A 72 1.84 -4.34 1.23
C LYS A 72 2.87 -5.38 0.77
N GLY A 73 2.58 -6.67 0.93
CA GLY A 73 3.47 -7.74 0.48
C GLY A 73 3.83 -7.66 -1.00
N LEU A 74 2.91 -7.21 -1.87
CA LEU A 74 3.21 -7.02 -3.29
C LEU A 74 4.22 -5.89 -3.49
N TRP A 75 3.98 -4.72 -2.88
CA TRP A 75 4.81 -3.52 -3.05
C TRP A 75 6.13 -3.55 -2.28
N ASP A 76 6.23 -4.40 -1.26
CA ASP A 76 7.49 -4.71 -0.59
C ASP A 76 8.36 -5.66 -1.45
N SER A 77 7.75 -6.41 -2.36
CA SER A 77 8.44 -7.39 -3.21
C SER A 77 8.79 -6.86 -4.61
N LEU A 78 7.96 -5.96 -5.16
CA LEU A 78 8.09 -5.44 -6.52
C LEU A 78 8.18 -3.92 -6.54
N SER A 79 9.02 -3.39 -7.42
CA SER A 79 9.00 -1.96 -7.73
C SER A 79 7.78 -1.59 -8.59
N ILE A 80 7.40 -0.32 -8.58
CA ILE A 80 6.26 0.17 -9.39
C ILE A 80 6.54 -0.06 -10.88
N ASP A 81 7.73 0.28 -11.35
CA ASP A 81 8.10 0.18 -12.76
C ASP A 81 8.12 -1.29 -13.23
N GLU A 82 8.63 -2.18 -12.39
CA GLU A 82 8.61 -3.62 -12.64
C GLU A 82 7.18 -4.19 -12.70
N ALA A 83 6.32 -3.78 -11.77
CA ALA A 83 4.92 -4.21 -11.78
C ALA A 83 4.20 -3.75 -13.06
N VAL A 84 4.43 -2.52 -13.50
CA VAL A 84 3.87 -1.96 -14.75
C VAL A 84 4.37 -2.74 -15.96
N GLU A 85 5.68 -2.96 -16.07
CA GLU A 85 6.27 -3.67 -17.21
C GLU A 85 5.85 -5.15 -17.23
N ALA A 86 5.70 -5.78 -16.07
CA ALA A 86 5.23 -7.15 -15.96
C ALA A 86 3.83 -7.33 -16.57
N VAL A 87 2.94 -6.36 -16.40
CA VAL A 87 1.53 -6.50 -16.83
C VAL A 87 1.21 -5.86 -18.17
N ARG A 88 1.98 -4.86 -18.63
CA ARG A 88 1.68 -4.09 -19.85
C ARG A 88 1.40 -4.95 -21.08
N ASN A 89 2.16 -6.02 -21.26
CA ASN A 89 2.04 -6.92 -22.42
C ASN A 89 1.14 -8.15 -22.15
N VAL A 90 0.40 -8.17 -21.04
CA VAL A 90 -0.50 -9.28 -20.69
C VAL A 90 -1.92 -8.94 -21.16
N PRO A 91 -2.54 -9.73 -22.05
CA PRO A 91 -3.80 -9.34 -22.70
C PRO A 91 -5.00 -9.28 -21.75
N ASP A 92 -5.02 -10.12 -20.72
CA ASP A 92 -6.15 -10.24 -19.80
C ASP A 92 -5.77 -9.80 -18.37
N ALA A 93 -6.67 -9.04 -17.73
CA ALA A 93 -6.46 -8.49 -16.40
C ALA A 93 -6.25 -9.56 -15.31
N LEU A 94 -6.88 -10.73 -15.47
CA LEU A 94 -6.72 -11.85 -14.53
C LEU A 94 -5.31 -12.45 -14.62
N GLY A 95 -4.81 -12.67 -15.84
CA GLY A 95 -3.45 -13.12 -16.12
C GLY A 95 -2.42 -12.12 -15.62
N ALA A 96 -2.67 -10.83 -15.82
CA ALA A 96 -1.82 -9.75 -15.29
C ALA A 96 -1.73 -9.79 -13.77
N ALA A 97 -2.87 -9.88 -13.07
CA ALA A 97 -2.92 -9.97 -11.61
C ALA A 97 -2.21 -11.24 -11.09
N LYS A 98 -2.43 -12.39 -11.74
CA LYS A 98 -1.74 -13.65 -11.38
C LYS A 98 -0.24 -13.53 -11.57
N LYS A 99 0.22 -12.93 -12.67
CA LYS A 99 1.64 -12.72 -12.96
C LYS A 99 2.33 -11.89 -11.87
N LEU A 100 1.68 -10.82 -11.40
CA LEU A 100 2.19 -10.01 -10.28
C LEU A 100 2.36 -10.84 -9.00
N CYS A 101 1.34 -11.61 -8.63
CA CYS A 101 1.42 -12.48 -7.46
C CYS A 101 2.52 -13.55 -7.61
N THR A 102 2.63 -14.20 -8.77
CA THR A 102 3.67 -15.20 -9.04
C THR A 102 5.07 -14.61 -8.97
N LEU A 103 5.28 -13.40 -9.51
CA LEU A 103 6.57 -12.70 -9.42
C LEU A 103 6.94 -12.41 -7.96
N ALA A 104 6.04 -11.81 -7.19
CA ALA A 104 6.29 -11.52 -5.77
C ALA A 104 6.55 -12.81 -4.96
N GLN A 105 5.83 -13.90 -5.25
CA GLN A 105 6.11 -15.21 -4.64
C GLN A 105 7.51 -15.72 -5.01
N SER A 106 7.92 -15.59 -6.28
CA SER A 106 9.23 -16.03 -6.73
C SER A 106 10.39 -15.28 -6.07
N TYR A 107 10.13 -14.06 -5.59
CA TYR A 107 11.09 -13.25 -4.83
C TYR A 107 11.08 -13.55 -3.32
N GLY A 108 10.30 -14.55 -2.89
CA GLY A 108 10.28 -14.99 -1.50
C GLY A 108 9.36 -14.17 -0.60
N CYS A 109 8.33 -13.53 -1.14
CA CYS A 109 7.32 -12.85 -0.32
C CYS A 109 6.68 -13.84 0.67
N ASN A 110 6.83 -13.55 1.96
CA ASN A 110 6.26 -14.35 3.06
C ASN A 110 4.96 -13.75 3.64
N ASP A 111 4.52 -12.59 3.12
CA ASP A 111 3.27 -11.94 3.51
C ASP A 111 2.11 -12.33 2.58
N SER A 112 0.90 -12.00 2.97
CA SER A 112 -0.31 -12.05 2.18
C SER A 112 -0.19 -11.23 0.88
N LEU A 113 -0.44 -11.91 -0.24
CA LEU A 113 -0.38 -11.31 -1.57
C LEU A 113 -1.78 -11.13 -2.13
N SER A 114 -2.04 -9.93 -2.63
CA SER A 114 -3.25 -9.61 -3.38
C SER A 114 -2.91 -8.57 -4.42
N ALA A 115 -3.38 -8.79 -5.64
CA ALA A 115 -3.24 -7.88 -6.76
C ALA A 115 -4.58 -7.77 -7.48
N VAL A 116 -4.96 -6.55 -7.85
CA VAL A 116 -6.09 -6.25 -8.73
C VAL A 116 -5.54 -5.41 -9.87
N VAL A 117 -5.83 -5.83 -11.09
CA VAL A 117 -5.50 -5.10 -12.31
C VAL A 117 -6.80 -4.74 -12.99
N VAL A 118 -6.93 -3.48 -13.39
CA VAL A 118 -8.10 -2.97 -14.12
C VAL A 118 -7.60 -2.33 -15.39
N GLN A 119 -8.06 -2.85 -16.54
CA GLN A 119 -7.83 -2.24 -17.85
C GLN A 119 -8.79 -1.05 -18.03
N LEU A 120 -8.29 0.03 -18.63
CA LEU A 120 -9.00 1.30 -18.77
C LEU A 120 -9.42 1.58 -20.22
#